data_AF-R0KA27-F1
#
_entry.id   AF-R0KA27-F1
#
_cell.length_a   1.000
_cell.length_b   1.000
_cell.length_c   1.000
_cell.angle_alpha   90.00
_cell.angle_beta   90.00
_cell.angle_gamma   90.00
#
_symmetry.space_group_name_H-M   'P 1'
#
loop_
_entity.id
_entity.type
_entity.pdbx_description
1 polymer ?
#
loop_
_entity_poly.entity_id
_entity_poly.type
_entity_poly.pdbx_seq_one_letter_code
_entity_poly.pdbx_strand_id
1 'polypeptide(L)'
;MAPRKKTEEKASASEAADMVLQYLRKQNRPYSAIDVSANLHNKVTKASAAKILKDLHEQKLIEGRAAGKQIVYHALQDAADICTTEQLAALDATILHLRSQTATLNATAKTLRSALSALNSTLSTAELVAGVDALEREKVEIEGRLDGLRKGKGRMITPAERKAIEKEWRARASVARKREKIAKDMWKIIADYLPDDEAREEHREMFDLDG
;
A
#
# COMPACT_ATOMS: atom_id res chain seq x y z
N MET A 1 -24.10 -1.06 23.71
CA MET A 1 -24.77 -2.38 23.67
C MET A 1 -23.69 -3.42 23.38
N ALA A 2 -23.37 -4.29 24.34
CA ALA A 2 -22.31 -5.29 24.16
C ALA A 2 -22.70 -6.28 23.04
N PRO A 3 -21.78 -6.69 22.15
CA PRO A 3 -22.11 -7.56 21.05
C PRO A 3 -22.54 -8.94 21.59
N ARG A 4 -23.73 -9.40 21.18
CA ARG A 4 -24.24 -10.73 21.51
C ARG A 4 -23.28 -11.77 20.95
N LYS A 5 -22.75 -12.61 21.83
CA LYS A 5 -21.91 -13.76 21.49
C LYS A 5 -22.68 -14.64 20.49
N LYS A 6 -22.15 -14.82 19.28
CA LYS A 6 -22.74 -15.71 18.27
C LYS A 6 -22.91 -17.08 18.91
N THR A 7 -24.15 -17.57 18.99
CA THR A 7 -24.44 -18.93 19.45
C THR A 7 -23.99 -19.87 18.34
N GLU A 8 -22.84 -20.52 18.52
CA GLU A 8 -22.41 -21.60 17.63
C GLU A 8 -23.46 -22.72 17.66
N GLU A 9 -23.80 -23.25 16.49
CA GLU A 9 -24.76 -24.35 16.35
C GLU A 9 -24.30 -25.54 17.19
N LYS A 10 -25.19 -26.03 18.05
CA LYS A 10 -24.93 -27.19 18.90
C LYS A 10 -24.96 -28.44 18.02
N ALA A 11 -23.94 -29.29 18.15
CA ALA A 11 -23.88 -30.56 17.42
C ALA A 11 -25.08 -31.44 17.78
N SER A 12 -25.59 -32.20 16.80
CA SER A 12 -26.59 -33.23 17.09
C SER A 12 -26.01 -34.32 18.00
N ALA A 13 -26.85 -35.12 18.66
CA ALA A 13 -26.39 -36.07 19.66
C ALA A 13 -25.38 -37.11 19.14
N SER A 14 -25.55 -37.58 17.90
CA SER A 14 -24.63 -38.53 17.26
C SER A 14 -23.31 -37.83 16.89
N GLU A 15 -23.39 -36.67 16.25
CA GLU A 15 -22.21 -35.89 15.86
C GLU A 15 -21.38 -35.46 17.07
N ALA A 16 -22.04 -35.12 18.18
CA ALA A 16 -21.38 -34.77 19.43
C ALA A 16 -20.56 -35.94 20.00
N ALA A 17 -21.05 -37.18 19.90
CA ALA A 17 -20.33 -38.36 20.36
C ALA A 17 -19.08 -38.64 19.51
N ASP A 18 -19.23 -38.59 18.18
CA ASP A 18 -18.12 -38.78 17.25
C ASP A 18 -17.05 -37.69 17.40
N MET A 19 -17.47 -36.43 17.57
CA MET A 19 -16.56 -35.32 17.83
C MET A 19 -15.72 -35.53 19.10
N VAL A 20 -16.35 -35.98 20.19
CA VAL A 20 -15.65 -36.24 21.45
C VAL A 20 -14.66 -37.39 21.32
N LEU A 21 -15.09 -38.51 20.70
CA LEU A 21 -14.22 -39.67 20.49
C LEU A 21 -13.03 -39.33 19.59
N GLN A 22 -13.28 -38.64 18.48
CA GLN A 22 -12.22 -38.23 17.55
C GLN A 22 -11.27 -37.23 18.20
N TYR A 23 -11.78 -36.31 19.02
CA TYR A 23 -10.95 -35.37 19.76
C TYR A 23 -10.02 -36.07 20.75
N LEU A 24 -10.54 -37.02 21.55
CA LEU A 24 -9.73 -37.79 22.49
C LEU A 24 -8.64 -38.61 21.78
N ARG A 25 -8.97 -39.25 20.65
CA ARG A 25 -7.99 -40.01 19.84
C ARG A 25 -6.91 -39.10 19.24
N LYS A 26 -7.30 -37.95 18.69
CA LYS A 26 -6.37 -37.02 18.05
C LYS A 26 -5.39 -36.40 19.05
N GLN A 27 -5.88 -36.01 20.22
CA GLN A 27 -5.03 -35.38 21.25
C GLN A 27 -4.25 -36.40 22.06
N ASN A 28 -4.78 -37.63 22.19
CA ASN A 28 -4.22 -38.73 22.98
C ASN A 28 -3.77 -38.30 24.40
N ARG A 29 -4.55 -37.38 25.00
CA ARG A 29 -4.33 -36.82 26.34
C ARG A 29 -5.57 -37.08 27.20
N PRO A 30 -5.40 -37.29 28.52
CA PRO A 30 -6.51 -37.50 29.44
C PRO A 30 -7.24 -36.16 29.72
N TYR A 31 -8.56 -36.13 29.56
CA TYR A 31 -9.39 -34.93 29.75
C TYR A 31 -10.65 -35.19 30.59
N SER A 32 -11.08 -34.19 31.37
CA SER A 32 -12.37 -34.22 32.05
C SER A 32 -13.51 -33.74 31.14
N ALA A 33 -14.76 -33.97 31.54
CA ALA A 33 -15.93 -33.44 30.81
C ALA A 33 -15.94 -31.91 30.69
N ILE A 34 -15.34 -31.20 31.64
CA ILE A 34 -15.19 -29.74 31.60
C ILE A 34 -14.20 -29.36 30.50
N ASP A 35 -13.05 -30.03 30.47
CA ASP A 35 -11.98 -29.77 29.50
C ASP A 35 -12.44 -30.08 28.08
N VAL A 36 -13.13 -31.20 27.87
CA VAL A 36 -13.68 -31.58 26.56
C VAL A 36 -14.69 -30.54 26.07
N SER A 37 -15.62 -30.10 26.92
CA SER A 37 -16.58 -29.04 26.57
C SER A 37 -15.89 -27.71 26.23
N ALA A 38 -14.85 -27.34 26.98
CA ALA A 38 -14.11 -26.10 26.76
C ALA A 38 -13.27 -26.16 25.46
N ASN A 39 -12.56 -27.26 25.23
CA ASN A 39 -11.70 -27.47 24.06
C ASN A 39 -12.50 -27.61 22.76
N LEU A 40 -13.73 -28.12 22.83
CA LEU A 40 -14.68 -28.14 21.71
C LEU A 40 -15.49 -26.84 21.61
N HIS A 41 -15.03 -25.75 22.23
CA HIS A 41 -15.64 -24.42 22.19
C HIS A 41 -17.14 -24.38 22.56
N ASN A 42 -17.59 -25.28 23.45
CA ASN A 42 -18.98 -25.48 23.85
C ASN A 42 -19.93 -25.97 22.74
N LYS A 43 -19.43 -26.46 21.61
CA LYS A 43 -20.25 -27.19 20.62
C LYS A 43 -20.90 -28.43 21.24
N VAL A 44 -20.19 -29.06 22.17
CA VAL A 44 -20.73 -30.04 23.12
C VAL A 44 -20.73 -29.40 24.50
N THR A 45 -21.92 -29.26 25.10
CA THR A 45 -22.04 -28.67 26.45
C THR A 45 -21.45 -29.59 27.52
N LYS A 46 -21.03 -29.03 28.66
CA LYS A 46 -20.50 -29.81 29.81
C LYS A 46 -21.39 -30.99 30.21
N ALA A 47 -22.71 -30.79 30.29
CA ALA A 47 -23.64 -31.85 30.65
C ALA A 47 -23.70 -32.95 29.58
N SER A 48 -23.75 -32.56 28.30
CA SER A 48 -23.71 -33.51 27.19
C SER A 48 -22.38 -34.25 27.10
N ALA A 49 -21.25 -33.57 27.31
CA ALA A 49 -19.93 -34.17 27.31
C ALA A 49 -19.78 -35.18 28.45
N ALA A 50 -20.29 -34.88 29.64
CA ALA A 50 -20.29 -35.81 30.77
C ALA A 50 -21.08 -37.09 30.45
N LYS A 51 -22.25 -36.96 29.81
CA LYS A 51 -23.05 -38.11 29.37
C LYS A 51 -22.34 -38.91 28.29
N ILE A 52 -21.90 -38.26 27.23
CA ILE A 52 -21.20 -38.89 26.09
C ILE A 52 -19.95 -39.63 26.55
N LEU A 53 -19.12 -39.03 27.41
CA LEU A 53 -17.91 -39.67 27.91
C LEU A 53 -18.21 -40.91 28.75
N LYS A 54 -19.29 -40.85 29.55
CA LYS A 54 -19.76 -42.01 30.29
C LYS A 54 -20.24 -43.12 29.35
N ASP A 55 -21.07 -42.78 28.37
CA ASP A 55 -21.62 -43.72 27.38
C ASP A 55 -20.48 -44.36 26.56
N LEU A 56 -19.48 -43.58 26.11
CA LEU A 56 -18.31 -44.08 25.37
C LEU A 56 -17.41 -44.98 26.23
N HIS A 57 -17.32 -44.72 27.54
CA HIS A 57 -16.60 -45.57 28.47
C HIS A 57 -17.35 -46.89 28.71
N GLU A 58 -18.67 -46.84 28.89
CA GLU A 58 -19.52 -48.04 29.02
C GLU A 58 -19.44 -48.91 27.75
N GLN A 59 -19.35 -48.30 26.57
CA GLN A 59 -19.12 -48.99 25.29
C GLN A 59 -17.69 -49.50 25.10
N LYS A 60 -16.78 -49.27 26.06
CA LYS A 60 -15.35 -49.64 25.98
C LYS A 60 -14.64 -49.05 24.76
N LEU A 61 -15.04 -47.85 24.32
CA LEU A 61 -14.35 -47.12 23.27
C LEU A 61 -13.27 -46.18 23.81
N ILE A 62 -13.39 -45.80 25.10
CA ILE A 62 -12.45 -44.98 25.85
C ILE A 62 -12.34 -45.50 27.29
N GLU A 63 -11.25 -45.15 27.97
CA GLU A 63 -11.04 -45.51 29.37
C GLU A 63 -11.25 -44.28 30.26
N GLY A 64 -11.96 -44.47 31.38
CA GLY A 64 -12.22 -43.45 32.38
C GLY A 64 -11.57 -43.82 33.70
N ARG A 65 -10.76 -42.92 34.27
CA ARG A 65 -10.15 -43.10 35.60
C ARG A 65 -10.56 -41.98 36.55
N ALA A 66 -10.81 -42.35 37.80
CA ALA A 66 -11.07 -41.38 38.85
C ALA A 66 -9.78 -40.60 39.18
N ALA A 67 -9.87 -39.27 39.14
CA ALA A 67 -8.82 -38.34 39.54
C ALA A 67 -9.40 -37.40 40.63
N GLY A 68 -9.30 -37.84 41.88
CA GLY A 68 -9.90 -37.14 43.01
C GLY A 68 -11.42 -37.06 42.90
N LYS A 69 -11.97 -35.83 42.81
CA LYS A 69 -13.43 -35.59 42.73
C LYS A 69 -14.00 -35.67 41.30
N GLN A 70 -13.15 -35.84 40.29
CA GLN A 70 -13.55 -35.86 38.87
C GLN A 70 -13.13 -37.18 38.21
N ILE A 71 -13.75 -37.51 37.08
CA ILE A 71 -13.33 -38.61 36.22
C ILE A 71 -12.66 -38.01 34.99
N VAL A 72 -11.52 -38.57 34.61
CA VAL A 72 -10.74 -38.18 33.45
C VAL A 72 -10.75 -39.32 32.46
N TYR A 73 -11.04 -39.00 31.21
CA TYR A 73 -11.19 -39.97 30.13
C TYR A 73 -10.05 -39.83 29.13
N HIS A 74 -9.57 -40.95 28.60
CA HIS A 74 -8.56 -40.99 27.55
C HIS A 74 -8.89 -42.04 26.49
N ALA A 75 -8.34 -41.85 25.29
CA ALA A 75 -8.42 -42.87 24.25
C ALA A 75 -7.71 -44.15 24.70
N LEU A 76 -8.22 -45.30 24.26
CA LEU A 76 -7.57 -46.59 24.49
C LEU A 76 -6.19 -46.60 23.81
N GLN A 77 -5.20 -47.16 24.51
CA GLN A 77 -3.86 -47.39 24.00
C GLN A 77 -3.69 -48.90 23.82
N ASP A 78 -3.41 -49.34 22.61
CA ASP A 78 -3.19 -50.76 22.32
C ASP A 78 -1.75 -51.13 22.70
N ALA A 79 -1.60 -52.22 23.45
CA ALA A 79 -0.29 -52.77 23.79
C ALA A 79 0.36 -53.49 22.58
N ALA A 80 -0.42 -53.86 21.56
CA ALA A 80 0.10 -54.42 20.32
C ALA A 80 0.79 -53.36 19.43
N ASP A 81 0.47 -52.07 19.63
CA ASP A 81 1.07 -50.94 18.91
C ASP A 81 2.40 -50.47 19.54
N ILE A 82 2.94 -51.21 20.52
CA ILE A 82 4.23 -50.88 21.14
C ILE A 82 5.34 -51.11 20.12
N CYS A 83 6.03 -50.03 19.76
CA CYS A 83 7.23 -50.12 18.93
C CYS A 83 8.36 -50.80 19.70
N THR A 84 9.08 -51.69 19.02
CA THR A 84 10.35 -52.25 19.50
C THR A 84 11.44 -51.17 19.59
N THR A 85 12.49 -51.44 20.34
CA THR A 85 13.66 -50.55 20.47
C THR A 85 14.29 -50.21 19.12
N GLU A 86 14.35 -51.18 18.21
CA GLU A 86 14.91 -51.02 16.87
C GLU A 86 14.01 -50.15 15.99
N GLN A 87 12.69 -50.33 16.08
CA GLN A 87 11.72 -49.50 15.35
C GLN A 87 11.75 -48.04 15.84
N LEU A 88 11.87 -47.82 17.16
CA LEU A 88 12.02 -46.48 17.72
C LEU A 88 13.30 -45.80 17.21
N ALA A 89 14.43 -46.52 17.21
CA ALA A 89 15.68 -45.98 16.69
C ALA A 89 15.60 -45.64 15.20
N ALA A 90 14.91 -46.46 14.40
CA ALA A 90 14.68 -46.19 12.98
C ALA A 90 13.78 -44.96 12.76
N LEU A 91 12.75 -44.78 13.58
CA LEU A 91 11.89 -43.58 13.56
C LEU A 91 12.68 -42.34 13.94
N ASP A 92 13.53 -42.40 14.97
CA ASP A 92 14.38 -41.27 15.37
C ASP A 92 15.36 -40.87 14.27
N ALA A 93 15.98 -41.85 13.60
CA ALA A 93 16.84 -41.60 12.44
C ALA A 93 16.06 -40.91 11.31
N THR A 94 14.83 -41.36 11.05
CA THR A 94 13.94 -40.77 10.04
C THR A 94 13.54 -39.34 10.41
N ILE A 95 13.20 -39.09 11.68
CA ILE A 95 12.86 -37.76 12.20
C ILE A 95 14.05 -36.80 12.01
N LEU A 96 15.25 -37.24 12.37
CA LEU A 96 16.47 -36.44 12.21
C LEU A 96 16.74 -36.14 10.73
N HIS A 97 16.60 -37.14 9.86
CA HIS A 97 16.77 -36.97 8.42
C HIS A 97 15.78 -35.95 7.84
N LEU A 98 14.49 -36.10 8.13
CA LEU A 98 13.44 -35.20 7.65
C LEU A 98 13.59 -33.79 8.20
N ARG A 99 14.02 -33.63 9.47
CA ARG A 99 14.33 -32.32 10.05
C ARG A 99 15.47 -31.63 9.33
N SER A 100 16.54 -32.37 9.03
CA SER A 100 17.68 -31.85 8.27
C SER A 100 17.26 -31.41 6.87
N GLN A 101 16.56 -32.27 6.13
CA GLN A 101 16.03 -31.94 4.79
C GLN A 101 15.12 -30.71 4.82
N THR A 102 14.22 -30.61 5.81
CA THR A 102 13.32 -29.47 5.97
C THR A 102 14.09 -28.18 6.22
N ALA A 103 15.15 -28.22 7.03
CA ALA A 103 16.01 -27.05 7.26
C ALA A 103 16.71 -26.60 5.98
N THR A 104 17.29 -27.53 5.21
CA THR A 104 17.95 -27.24 3.93
C THR A 104 16.97 -26.68 2.90
N LEU A 105 15.79 -27.29 2.75
CA LEU A 105 14.76 -26.82 1.81
C LEU A 105 14.23 -25.44 2.19
N ASN A 106 14.06 -25.15 3.48
CA ASN A 106 13.65 -23.81 3.92
C ASN A 106 14.74 -22.76 3.63
N ALA A 107 16.02 -23.10 3.85
CA ALA A 107 17.13 -22.21 3.54
C ALA A 107 17.21 -21.91 2.04
N THR A 108 17.13 -22.94 1.18
CA THR A 108 17.13 -22.77 -0.28
C THR A 108 15.93 -21.95 -0.76
N ALA A 109 14.73 -22.21 -0.22
CA ALA A 109 13.53 -21.44 -0.56
C ALA A 109 13.67 -19.96 -0.15
N LYS A 110 14.33 -19.66 0.98
CA LYS A 110 14.62 -18.28 1.39
C LYS A 110 15.57 -17.59 0.40
N THR A 111 16.65 -18.26 0.00
CA THR A 111 17.61 -17.74 -0.98
C THR A 111 16.94 -17.48 -2.33
N LEU A 112 16.15 -18.44 -2.84
CA LEU A 112 15.45 -18.29 -4.12
C LEU A 112 14.42 -17.16 -4.10
N ARG A 113 13.67 -17.00 -3.00
CA ARG A 113 12.76 -15.85 -2.85
C ARG A 113 13.49 -14.52 -2.86
N SER A 114 14.65 -14.44 -2.20
CA SER A 114 15.49 -13.25 -2.22
C SER A 114 16.01 -12.93 -3.63
N ALA A 115 16.49 -13.94 -4.35
CA ALA A 115 16.98 -13.78 -5.72
C ALA A 115 15.86 -13.33 -6.68
N LEU A 116 14.69 -13.94 -6.57
CA LEU A 116 13.51 -13.58 -7.37
C LEU A 116 13.04 -12.16 -7.08
N SER A 117 13.01 -11.75 -5.80
CA SER A 117 12.67 -10.39 -5.41
C SER A 117 13.67 -9.37 -5.96
N ALA A 118 14.96 -9.69 -5.96
CA ALA A 118 15.99 -8.82 -6.52
C ALA A 118 15.84 -8.69 -8.03
N LEU A 119 15.62 -9.79 -8.75
CA LEU A 119 15.44 -9.78 -10.20
C LEU A 119 14.18 -9.02 -10.63
N ASN A 120 13.09 -9.13 -9.86
CA ASN A 120 11.84 -8.43 -10.14
C ASN A 120 11.84 -6.97 -9.63
N SER A 121 12.87 -6.52 -8.92
CA SER A 121 12.98 -5.12 -8.49
C SER A 121 13.47 -4.18 -9.60
N THR A 122 13.91 -4.76 -10.72
CA THR A 122 14.35 -4.05 -11.92
C THR A 122 13.41 -4.31 -13.08
N LEU A 123 13.30 -3.33 -13.99
CA LEU A 123 12.59 -3.51 -15.26
C LEU A 123 13.17 -4.69 -16.02
N SER A 124 12.29 -5.46 -16.65
CA SER A 124 12.72 -6.51 -17.57
C SER A 124 13.44 -5.89 -18.77
N THR A 125 14.30 -6.68 -19.43
CA THR A 125 14.98 -6.23 -20.65
C THR A 125 14.00 -5.77 -21.74
N ALA A 126 12.84 -6.42 -21.85
CA ALA A 126 11.81 -6.02 -22.80
C ALA A 126 11.21 -4.63 -22.47
N GLU A 127 10.93 -4.36 -21.20
CA GLU A 127 10.44 -3.05 -20.76
C GLU A 127 11.51 -1.96 -20.90
N LEU A 128 12.79 -2.29 -20.66
CA LEU A 128 13.90 -1.36 -20.90
C LEU A 128 14.00 -0.99 -22.38
N VAL A 129 13.92 -1.96 -23.29
CA VAL A 129 13.93 -1.69 -24.74
C VAL A 129 12.75 -0.83 -25.15
N ALA A 130 11.54 -1.16 -24.70
CA ALA A 130 10.35 -0.35 -24.98
C ALA A 130 10.47 1.08 -24.43
N GLY A 131 11.08 1.24 -23.25
CA GLY A 131 11.35 2.54 -22.64
C GLY A 131 12.36 3.37 -23.42
N VAL A 132 13.44 2.74 -23.92
CA VAL A 132 14.42 3.40 -24.79
C VAL A 132 13.75 3.89 -26.08
N ASP A 133 12.99 3.02 -26.76
CA ASP A 133 12.30 3.39 -27.99
C ASP A 133 11.32 4.57 -27.79
N ALA A 134 10.62 4.60 -26.65
CA ALA A 134 9.71 5.69 -26.31
C ALA A 134 10.46 7.01 -26.10
N LEU A 135 11.56 7.00 -25.34
CA LEU A 135 12.39 8.17 -25.09
C LEU A 135 13.05 8.69 -26.37
N GLU A 136 13.48 7.80 -27.27
CA GLU A 136 14.02 8.18 -28.57
C GLU A 136 12.98 8.89 -29.45
N ARG A 137 11.74 8.39 -29.47
CA ARG A 137 10.64 9.08 -30.18
C ARG A 137 10.34 10.45 -29.60
N GLU A 138 10.26 10.56 -28.27
CA GLU A 138 10.03 11.83 -27.58
C GLU A 138 11.14 12.84 -27.90
N LYS A 139 12.40 12.37 -27.88
CA LYS A 139 13.55 13.19 -28.26
C LYS A 139 13.40 13.74 -29.68
N VAL A 140 13.07 12.89 -30.66
CA VAL A 140 12.88 13.32 -32.06
C VAL A 140 11.75 14.35 -32.17
N GLU A 141 10.65 14.18 -31.45
CA GLU A 141 9.53 15.13 -31.44
C GLU A 141 9.95 16.49 -30.86
N ILE A 142 10.63 16.48 -29.70
CA ILE A 142 11.12 17.70 -29.04
C ILE A 142 12.15 18.42 -29.93
N GLU A 143 13.09 17.69 -30.53
CA GLU A 143 14.09 18.25 -31.44
C GLU A 143 13.45 18.84 -32.69
N GLY A 144 12.44 18.17 -33.27
CA GLY A 144 11.68 18.69 -34.41
C GLY A 144 10.91 19.98 -34.07
N ARG A 145 10.26 20.02 -32.90
CA ARG A 145 9.58 21.23 -32.41
C ARG A 145 10.59 22.36 -32.16
N LEU A 146 11.75 22.05 -31.58
CA LEU A 146 12.81 23.02 -31.33
C LEU A 146 13.36 23.60 -32.64
N ASP A 147 13.58 22.76 -33.66
CA ASP A 147 14.02 23.20 -34.99
C ASP A 147 12.96 24.11 -35.66
N GLY A 148 11.69 23.74 -35.58
CA GLY A 148 10.58 24.59 -36.04
C GLY A 148 10.56 25.96 -35.36
N LEU A 149 10.75 25.99 -34.04
CA LEU A 149 10.85 27.24 -33.29
C LEU A 149 12.07 28.07 -33.72
N ARG A 150 13.24 27.43 -33.91
CA ARG A 150 14.48 28.09 -34.37
C ARG A 150 14.37 28.67 -35.79
N LYS A 151 13.65 27.99 -36.68
CA LYS A 151 13.39 28.45 -38.07
C LYS A 151 12.36 29.57 -38.15
N GLY A 152 11.57 29.80 -37.10
CA GLY A 152 10.62 30.91 -37.05
C GLY A 152 11.31 32.26 -37.18
N LYS A 153 10.65 33.24 -37.82
CA LYS A 153 11.18 34.62 -38.02
C LYS A 153 11.28 35.44 -36.72
N GLY A 154 10.81 34.91 -35.59
CA GLY A 154 10.86 35.59 -34.30
C GLY A 154 12.25 35.50 -33.68
N ARG A 155 12.83 36.65 -33.29
CA ARG A 155 14.08 36.66 -32.52
C ARG A 155 13.85 35.93 -31.20
N MET A 156 14.67 34.91 -30.93
CA MET A 156 14.69 34.25 -29.63
C MET A 156 15.27 35.23 -28.60
N ILE A 157 14.46 35.59 -27.61
CA ILE A 157 14.85 36.51 -26.54
C ILE A 157 14.80 35.73 -25.24
N THR A 158 15.90 35.76 -24.49
CA THR A 158 15.96 35.12 -23.19
C THR A 158 15.10 35.88 -22.17
N PRO A 159 14.61 35.21 -21.10
CA PRO A 159 13.88 35.90 -20.04
C PRO A 159 14.64 37.10 -19.44
N ALA A 160 15.98 37.01 -19.37
CA ALA A 160 16.84 38.09 -18.88
C ALA A 160 16.86 39.30 -19.82
N GLU A 161 17.05 39.09 -21.12
CA GLU A 161 17.00 40.17 -22.13
C GLU A 161 15.62 40.82 -22.18
N ARG A 162 14.54 40.03 -22.12
CA ARG A 162 13.17 40.57 -22.07
C ARG A 162 12.98 41.50 -20.88
N LYS A 163 13.45 41.10 -19.70
CA LYS A 163 13.36 41.91 -18.47
C LYS A 163 14.18 43.20 -18.57
N ALA A 164 15.35 43.16 -19.21
CA ALA A 164 16.17 44.34 -19.45
C ALA A 164 15.46 45.34 -20.38
N ILE A 165 14.94 44.86 -21.52
CA ILE A 165 14.18 45.69 -22.48
C ILE A 165 12.95 46.30 -21.81
N GLU A 166 12.20 45.50 -21.03
CA GLU A 166 11.01 45.99 -20.32
C GLU A 166 11.37 47.06 -19.29
N LYS A 167 12.49 46.90 -18.57
CA LYS A 167 12.98 47.90 -17.62
C LYS A 167 13.34 49.21 -18.33
N GLU A 168 14.06 49.14 -19.45
CA GLU A 168 14.39 50.33 -20.25
C GLU A 168 13.15 51.02 -20.80
N TRP A 169 12.22 50.25 -21.36
CA TRP A 169 10.96 50.78 -21.87
C TRP A 169 10.17 51.49 -20.76
N ARG A 170 10.04 50.87 -19.58
CA ARG A 170 9.37 51.50 -18.42
C ARG A 170 10.06 52.81 -18.01
N ALA A 171 11.39 52.86 -18.01
CA ALA A 171 12.14 54.07 -17.68
C ALA A 171 11.87 55.18 -18.71
N ARG A 172 11.98 54.87 -20.02
CA ARG A 172 11.72 55.83 -21.10
C ARG A 172 10.27 56.31 -21.10
N ALA A 173 9.30 55.42 -20.92
CA ALA A 173 7.88 55.77 -20.83
C ALA A 173 7.56 56.65 -19.61
N SER A 174 8.27 56.45 -18.48
CA SER A 174 8.16 57.34 -17.32
C SER A 174 8.66 58.75 -17.63
N VAL A 175 9.81 58.86 -18.30
CA VAL A 175 10.37 60.16 -18.72
C VAL A 175 9.45 60.85 -19.73
N ALA A 176 8.95 60.13 -20.74
CA ALA A 176 8.02 60.68 -21.73
C ALA A 176 6.76 61.27 -21.06
N ARG A 177 6.12 60.52 -20.15
CA ARG A 177 4.95 61.01 -19.39
C ARG A 177 5.23 62.25 -18.57
N LYS A 178 6.41 62.32 -17.92
CA LYS A 178 6.81 63.51 -17.16
C LYS A 178 7.00 64.72 -18.09
N ARG A 179 7.64 64.53 -19.25
CA ARG A 179 7.84 65.59 -20.25
C ARG A 179 6.52 66.07 -20.85
N GLU A 180 5.62 65.15 -21.19
CA GLU A 180 4.27 65.47 -21.65
C GLU A 180 3.51 66.30 -20.62
N LYS A 181 3.60 65.94 -19.33
CA LYS A 181 3.01 66.73 -18.26
C LYS A 181 3.59 68.14 -18.19
N ILE A 182 4.92 68.27 -18.22
CA ILE A 182 5.58 69.58 -18.22
C ILE A 182 5.14 70.42 -19.42
N ALA A 183 5.09 69.84 -20.63
CA ALA A 183 4.64 70.53 -21.82
C ALA A 183 3.18 71.03 -21.69
N LYS A 184 2.28 70.19 -21.15
CA LYS A 184 0.89 70.58 -20.88
C LYS A 184 0.79 71.71 -19.83
N ASP A 185 1.56 71.61 -18.75
CA ASP A 185 1.57 72.62 -17.69
C ASP A 185 2.11 73.96 -18.21
N MET A 186 3.18 73.95 -19.02
CA MET A 186 3.74 75.16 -19.65
C MET A 186 2.79 75.76 -20.68
N TRP A 187 2.17 74.93 -21.52
CA TRP A 187 1.17 75.39 -22.49
C TRP A 187 -0.01 76.08 -21.79
N LYS A 188 -0.51 75.51 -20.69
CA LYS A 188 -1.59 76.11 -19.91
C LYS A 188 -1.24 77.52 -19.44
N ILE A 189 -0.02 77.71 -18.92
CA ILE A 189 0.45 79.04 -18.51
C ILE A 189 0.45 80.00 -19.71
N ILE A 190 0.99 79.60 -20.86
CA ILE A 190 1.03 80.44 -22.06
C ILE A 190 -0.38 80.79 -22.51
N ALA A 191 -1.28 79.80 -22.57
CA ALA A 191 -2.66 79.95 -23.00
C ALA A 191 -3.45 80.93 -22.11
N ASP A 192 -3.18 80.96 -20.80
CA ASP A 192 -3.84 81.86 -19.84
C ASP A 192 -3.53 83.36 -20.10
N TYR A 193 -2.44 83.67 -20.83
CA TYR A 193 -2.03 85.04 -21.17
C TYR A 193 -2.35 85.46 -22.62
N LEU A 194 -2.99 84.60 -23.41
CA LEU A 194 -3.36 84.89 -24.79
C LEU A 194 -4.77 85.53 -24.88
N PRO A 195 -4.99 86.47 -25.82
CA PRO A 195 -6.16 87.35 -25.81
C PRO A 195 -7.48 86.68 -26.19
N ASP A 196 -7.46 85.66 -27.06
CA ASP A 196 -8.64 84.97 -27.57
C ASP A 196 -8.34 83.50 -27.94
N ASP A 197 -9.37 82.75 -28.38
CA ASP A 197 -9.25 81.35 -28.79
C ASP A 197 -8.46 81.18 -30.10
N GLU A 198 -8.52 82.15 -31.02
CA GLU A 198 -7.80 82.11 -32.30
C GLU A 198 -6.28 82.19 -32.09
N ALA A 199 -5.80 83.13 -31.26
CA ALA A 199 -4.39 83.23 -30.90
C ALA A 199 -3.88 81.99 -30.14
N ARG A 200 -4.75 81.31 -29.38
CA ARG A 200 -4.42 80.04 -28.70
C ARG A 200 -4.22 78.90 -29.69
N GLU A 201 -5.11 78.73 -30.67
CA GLU A 201 -4.96 77.68 -31.68
C GLU A 201 -3.73 77.94 -32.58
N GLU A 202 -3.51 79.17 -33.03
CA GLU A 202 -2.32 79.52 -33.84
C GLU A 202 -1.01 79.22 -33.12
N HIS A 203 -0.91 79.56 -31.83
CA HIS A 203 0.30 79.29 -31.05
C HIS A 203 0.46 77.81 -30.68
N ARG A 204 -0.64 77.06 -30.56
CA ARG A 204 -0.61 75.62 -30.29
C ARG A 204 -0.09 74.83 -31.48
N GLU A 205 -0.53 75.22 -32.68
CA GLU A 205 -0.04 74.69 -33.96
C GLU A 205 1.42 75.11 -34.20
N MET A 206 1.78 76.36 -33.90
CA MET A 206 3.17 76.85 -34.00
C MET A 206 4.14 76.05 -33.12
N PHE A 207 3.71 75.60 -31.93
CA PHE A 207 4.52 74.79 -31.02
C PHE A 207 4.42 73.28 -31.28
N ASP A 208 3.68 72.85 -32.30
CA ASP A 208 3.51 71.44 -32.69
C ASP A 208 3.06 70.55 -31.52
N LEU A 209 2.12 71.05 -30.70
CA LEU A 209 1.65 70.35 -29.50
C LEU A 209 0.59 69.27 -29.77
N ASP A 210 0.28 69.02 -31.04
CA ASP A 210 -0.70 68.03 -31.51
C ASP A 210 -0.06 66.76 -32.12
N GLY A 211 1.27 66.64 -32.06
CA GLY A 211 2.05 65.46 -32.47
C GLY A 211 2.22 64.38 -31.39
#